data_AF-A0A3D0Y231-F1
#
_entry.id   AF-A0A3D0Y231-F1
#
_cell.length_a   1.000
_cell.length_b   1.000
_cell.length_c   1.000
_cell.angle_alpha   90.00
_cell.angle_beta   90.00
_cell.angle_gamma   90.00
#
_symmetry.space_group_name_H-M   'P 1'
#
loop_
_entity.id
_entity.type
_entity.pdbx_description
1 polymer ?
#
loop_
_entity_poly.entity_id
_entity_poly.type
_entity_poly.pdbx_seq_one_letter_code
_entity_poly.pdbx_strand_id
1 'polypeptide(L)'
;MKLEKKITAELMRDNRLPEGCWEAKRTTGKSIPFSAFADHQINNLLKAKKQVLNIKIRDIGVARKEFDGITFKKSPAWCICCYPSNTVKCGYTAYAIDILDWYNERRTCGRQSLTEKQAQNIGFEI
;
A
#
# COMPACT_ATOMS: atom_id res chain seq x y z
N MET A 1 -28.79 -17.70 7.06
CA MET A 1 -27.81 -17.66 5.95
C MET A 1 -27.95 -16.48 4.96
N LYS A 2 -29.10 -15.78 4.83
CA LYS A 2 -29.23 -14.57 3.97
C LYS A 2 -28.81 -13.25 4.65
N LEU A 3 -28.82 -13.19 5.99
CA LEU A 3 -28.47 -11.99 6.76
C LEU A 3 -26.94 -11.77 6.84
N GLU A 4 -26.17 -12.84 7.05
CA GLU A 4 -24.70 -12.78 7.08
C GLU A 4 -24.12 -12.32 5.75
N LYS A 5 -24.61 -12.83 4.61
CA LYS A 5 -24.18 -12.36 3.27
C LYS A 5 -24.51 -10.89 3.02
N LYS A 6 -25.58 -10.37 3.62
CA LYS A 6 -25.96 -8.95 3.49
C LYS A 6 -25.06 -8.07 4.37
N ILE A 7 -24.75 -8.50 5.58
CA ILE A 7 -23.84 -7.82 6.51
C ILE A 7 -22.40 -7.82 5.98
N THR A 8 -21.90 -8.92 5.40
CA THR A 8 -20.57 -8.96 4.76
C THR A 8 -20.51 -8.06 3.52
N ALA A 9 -21.57 -8.02 2.70
CA ALA A 9 -21.64 -7.16 1.53
C ALA A 9 -21.75 -5.66 1.88
N GLU A 10 -22.25 -5.33 3.08
CA GLU A 10 -22.39 -3.96 3.58
C GLU A 10 -21.13 -3.49 4.32
N LEU A 11 -20.44 -4.39 5.03
CA LEU A 11 -19.12 -4.13 5.64
C LEU A 11 -17.98 -4.00 4.61
N MET A 12 -18.12 -4.56 3.40
CA MET A 12 -17.16 -4.40 2.30
C MET A 12 -17.40 -3.16 1.41
N ARG A 13 -18.45 -2.35 1.65
CA ARG A 13 -18.72 -1.16 0.83
C ARG A 13 -17.78 0.02 1.10
N ASP A 14 -17.06 0.03 2.23
CA ASP A 14 -16.07 1.07 2.56
C ASP A 14 -14.61 0.57 2.53
N ASN A 15 -14.37 -0.61 1.91
CA ASN A 15 -13.04 -1.17 1.62
C ASN A 15 -12.32 -0.36 0.53
N ARG A 16 -11.86 0.84 0.85
CA ARG A 16 -11.06 1.65 -0.07
C ARG A 16 -9.61 1.17 -0.18
N LEU A 17 -9.14 0.36 0.78
CA LEU A 17 -7.81 -0.24 0.70
C LEU A 17 -7.78 -1.26 -0.44
N PRO A 18 -6.86 -1.11 -1.42
CA PRO A 18 -6.79 -2.05 -2.52
C PRO A 18 -6.34 -3.42 -2.01
N GLU A 19 -6.96 -4.46 -2.55
CA GLU A 19 -6.54 -5.83 -2.30
C GLU A 19 -5.08 -6.03 -2.75
N GLY A 20 -4.32 -6.83 -2.01
CA GLY A 20 -2.96 -7.20 -2.35
C GLY A 20 -1.92 -6.77 -1.31
N CYS A 21 -0.66 -6.77 -1.73
CA CYS A 21 0.47 -6.40 -0.89
C CYS A 21 0.65 -4.88 -0.93
N TRP A 22 0.88 -4.23 0.20
CA TRP A 22 1.10 -2.79 0.21
C TRP A 22 2.09 -2.39 1.28
N GLU A 23 2.77 -1.28 1.04
CA GLU A 23 3.54 -0.54 2.03
C GLU A 23 2.99 0.88 2.07
N ALA A 24 2.81 1.44 3.27
CA ALA A 24 2.28 2.78 3.44
C ALA A 24 3.31 3.71 4.10
N LYS A 25 3.41 4.94 3.61
CA LYS A 25 4.21 6.02 4.22
C LYS A 25 3.37 7.28 4.31
N ARG A 26 3.60 8.05 5.37
CA ARG A 26 2.96 9.35 5.61
C ARG A 26 3.98 10.48 5.65
N THR A 27 3.56 11.67 5.26
CA THR A 27 4.33 12.91 5.39
C THR A 27 3.50 13.98 6.09
N THR A 28 4.16 14.90 6.80
CA THR A 28 3.54 16.13 7.32
C THR A 28 3.71 17.30 6.33
N GLY A 29 4.52 17.13 5.29
CA GLY A 29 4.76 18.13 4.25
C GLY A 29 3.94 17.90 2.98
N LYS A 30 4.31 18.61 1.91
CA LYS A 30 3.62 18.55 0.60
C LYS A 30 4.12 17.44 -0.33
N SER A 31 5.11 16.65 0.11
CA SER A 31 5.72 15.58 -0.70
C SER A 31 6.26 14.45 0.17
N ILE A 32 6.34 13.25 -0.40
CA ILE A 32 6.98 12.07 0.19
C ILE A 32 8.30 11.82 -0.55
N PRO A 33 9.46 11.82 0.13
CA PRO A 33 10.73 11.42 -0.49
C PRO A 33 10.65 9.99 -1.04
N PHE A 34 11.21 9.73 -2.23
CA PHE A 34 11.23 8.36 -2.75
C PHE A 34 12.01 7.39 -1.84
N SER A 35 13.00 7.92 -1.11
CA SER A 35 13.76 7.18 -0.09
C SER A 35 12.95 6.80 1.15
N ALA A 36 11.74 7.35 1.33
CA ALA A 36 10.86 6.96 2.43
C ALA A 36 10.44 5.48 2.33
N PHE A 37 10.39 4.94 1.11
CA PHE A 37 10.25 3.51 0.84
C PHE A 37 11.63 2.91 0.66
N ALA A 38 12.05 2.06 1.58
CA ALA A 38 13.36 1.43 1.50
C ALA A 38 13.44 0.46 0.32
N ASP A 39 14.60 0.31 -0.31
CA ASP A 39 14.74 -0.48 -1.54
C ASP A 39 14.32 -1.94 -1.36
N HIS A 40 14.55 -2.54 -0.18
CA HIS A 40 14.08 -3.90 0.12
C HIS A 40 12.54 -4.01 0.16
N GLN A 41 11.83 -2.96 0.58
CA GLN A 41 10.37 -2.92 0.57
C GLN A 41 9.86 -2.85 -0.88
N ILE A 42 10.44 -1.95 -1.68
CA ILE A 42 10.13 -1.83 -3.12
C ILE A 42 10.41 -3.15 -3.85
N ASN A 43 11.55 -3.78 -3.60
CA ASN A 43 11.90 -5.07 -4.20
C ASN A 43 10.92 -6.18 -3.83
N ASN A 44 10.44 -6.21 -2.58
CA ASN A 44 9.44 -7.20 -2.15
C ASN A 44 8.09 -6.96 -2.84
N LEU A 45 7.63 -5.71 -2.96
CA LEU A 45 6.41 -5.38 -3.71
C LEU A 45 6.52 -5.77 -5.19
N LEU A 46 7.67 -5.50 -5.82
CA LEU A 46 7.96 -5.93 -7.19
C LEU A 46 7.94 -7.46 -7.33
N LYS A 47 8.50 -8.19 -6.36
CA LYS A 47 8.45 -9.67 -6.32
C LYS A 47 7.03 -10.18 -6.14
N ALA A 48 6.24 -9.58 -5.25
CA ALA A 48 4.83 -9.94 -5.06
C ALA A 48 4.02 -9.78 -6.36
N LYS A 49 4.27 -8.70 -7.11
CA LYS A 49 3.58 -8.41 -8.38
C LYS A 49 4.04 -9.27 -9.55
N LYS A 50 5.35 -9.48 -9.71
CA LYS A 50 5.91 -10.15 -10.91
C LYS A 50 6.19 -11.65 -10.71
N GLN A 51 6.38 -12.10 -9.47
CA GLN A 51 6.90 -13.42 -9.13
C GLN A 51 6.11 -14.02 -7.95
N VAL A 52 6.84 -14.64 -7.01
CA VAL A 52 6.36 -15.17 -5.76
C VAL A 52 7.13 -14.50 -4.63
N LEU A 53 6.41 -13.94 -3.66
CA LEU A 53 6.97 -13.43 -2.41
C LEU A 53 6.49 -14.34 -1.28
N ASN A 54 7.42 -15.03 -0.64
CA ASN A 54 7.16 -15.81 0.57
C ASN A 54 7.69 -15.03 1.76
N ILE A 55 6.84 -14.80 2.75
CA ILE A 55 7.19 -14.11 3.99
C ILE A 55 6.95 -15.07 5.14
N LYS A 56 8.02 -15.44 5.83
CA LYS A 56 7.92 -16.14 7.10
C LYS A 56 7.49 -15.15 8.18
N ILE A 57 6.44 -15.47 8.91
CA ILE A 57 6.02 -14.68 10.07
C ILE A 57 6.99 -15.02 11.21
N ARG A 58 7.54 -14.01 11.88
CA ARG A 58 8.44 -14.27 13.02
C ARG A 58 7.66 -14.92 14.15
N ASP A 59 8.30 -15.82 14.87
CA ASP A 59 7.75 -16.44 16.06
C ASP A 59 7.80 -15.44 17.22
N ILE A 60 6.70 -14.73 17.49
CA ILE A 60 6.66 -13.71 18.56
C ILE A 60 5.73 -14.13 19.72
N GLY A 61 5.36 -15.41 19.84
CA GLY A 61 4.45 -15.88 20.89
C GLY A 61 4.75 -17.29 21.43
N VAL A 62 4.52 -17.50 22.72
CA VAL A 62 4.61 -18.80 23.38
C VAL A 62 3.31 -19.59 23.12
N ALA A 63 3.45 -20.74 22.47
CA ALA A 63 2.49 -21.86 22.46
C ALA A 63 1.17 -21.79 21.66
N ARG A 64 1.03 -20.95 20.62
CA ARG A 64 -0.01 -21.18 19.57
C ARG A 64 0.50 -20.74 18.20
N LYS A 65 0.86 -21.69 17.33
CA LYS A 65 1.26 -21.40 15.95
C LYS A 65 0.25 -21.99 14.98
N GLU A 66 -0.69 -21.16 14.55
CA GLU A 66 -1.72 -21.57 13.58
C GLU A 66 -1.24 -21.42 12.12
N PHE A 67 -0.12 -20.72 11.87
CA PHE A 67 0.39 -20.45 10.52
C PHE A 67 1.85 -19.93 10.53
N ASP A 68 2.71 -20.39 9.59
CA ASP A 68 4.17 -20.09 9.57
C ASP A 68 4.59 -19.02 8.53
N GLY A 69 3.72 -18.65 7.57
CA GLY A 69 4.11 -17.63 6.59
C GLY A 69 3.16 -17.40 5.43
N ILE A 70 3.14 -16.17 4.93
CA ILE A 70 2.26 -15.70 3.85
C ILE A 70 2.97 -15.86 2.50
N THR A 71 2.22 -16.25 1.47
CA THR A 71 2.69 -16.27 0.08
C THR A 71 1.85 -15.34 -0.78
N PHE A 72 2.51 -14.43 -1.50
CA PHE A 72 1.90 -13.62 -2.56
C PHE A 72 2.44 -14.09 -3.90
N LYS A 73 1.56 -14.44 -4.83
CA LYS A 73 1.93 -14.89 -6.18
C LYS A 73 1.18 -14.06 -7.21
N LYS A 74 1.92 -13.26 -7.97
CA LYS A 74 1.37 -12.34 -8.98
C LYS A 74 0.22 -11.49 -8.42
N SER A 75 0.34 -11.05 -7.17
CA SER A 75 -0.68 -10.28 -6.47
C SER A 75 -0.53 -8.79 -6.78
N PRO A 76 -1.62 -8.01 -6.78
CA PRO A 76 -1.51 -6.55 -6.83
C PRO A 76 -0.58 -6.05 -5.72
N ALA A 77 0.20 -5.01 -6.02
CA ALA A 77 1.18 -4.47 -5.10
C ALA A 77 1.22 -2.94 -5.18
N TRP A 78 1.14 -2.29 -4.02
CA TRP A 78 0.85 -0.86 -3.93
C TRP A 78 1.82 -0.12 -3.02
N CYS A 79 2.18 1.10 -3.42
CA CYS A 79 2.75 2.12 -2.55
C CYS A 79 1.62 3.05 -2.12
N ILE A 80 1.31 3.07 -0.82
CA ILE A 80 0.28 3.96 -0.26
C ILE A 80 0.94 5.22 0.29
N CYS A 81 0.53 6.36 -0.23
CA CYS A 81 1.11 7.67 0.08
C CYS A 81 0.08 8.55 0.80
N CYS A 82 0.34 8.89 2.06
CA CYS A 82 -0.56 9.69 2.88
C CYS A 82 -0.06 11.13 3.03
N TYR A 83 -0.89 12.09 2.62
CA TYR A 83 -0.65 13.54 2.68
C TYR A 83 -1.61 14.22 3.66
N PRO A 84 -1.23 15.33 4.31
CA PRO A 84 -2.15 16.06 5.19
C PRO A 84 -3.38 16.55 4.43
N SER A 85 -4.57 16.26 4.95
CA SER A 85 -5.83 16.67 4.33
C SER A 85 -6.19 18.10 4.73
N ASN A 86 -6.64 18.89 3.75
CA ASN A 86 -7.22 20.22 3.99
C ASN A 86 -8.74 20.17 4.21
N THR A 87 -9.39 19.06 3.89
CA THR A 87 -10.85 18.89 3.95
C THR A 87 -11.31 18.24 5.25
N VAL A 88 -10.47 17.40 5.86
CA VAL A 88 -10.75 16.74 7.15
C VAL A 88 -9.85 17.33 8.22
N LYS A 89 -10.44 17.92 9.27
CA LYS A 89 -9.68 18.47 10.41
C LYS A 89 -8.86 17.34 11.06
N CYS A 90 -7.54 17.44 10.98
CA CYS A 90 -6.57 16.42 11.41
C CYS A 90 -6.59 15.10 10.61
N GLY A 91 -7.04 15.12 9.35
CA GLY A 91 -7.06 13.95 8.47
C GLY A 91 -5.85 13.84 7.53
N TYR A 92 -5.75 12.70 6.86
CA TYR A 92 -4.84 12.48 5.75
C TYR A 92 -5.63 12.05 4.53
N THR A 93 -5.22 12.52 3.35
CA THR A 93 -5.66 11.96 2.07
C THR A 93 -4.64 10.90 1.67
N ALA A 94 -5.09 9.70 1.33
CA ALA A 94 -4.23 8.60 0.94
C ALA A 94 -4.40 8.29 -0.55
N TYR A 95 -3.28 8.01 -1.22
CA TYR A 95 -3.28 7.57 -2.61
C TYR A 95 -2.62 6.20 -2.72
N ALA A 96 -3.32 5.24 -3.33
CA ALA A 96 -2.75 3.96 -3.73
C ALA A 96 -2.11 4.10 -5.12
N ILE A 97 -0.82 3.79 -5.23
CA ILE A 97 -0.06 3.86 -6.47
C ILE A 97 0.46 2.46 -6.79
N ASP A 98 0.28 1.99 -8.03
CA ASP A 98 0.83 0.70 -8.44
C ASP A 98 2.36 0.70 -8.30
N ILE A 99 2.95 -0.40 -7.83
CA ILE A 99 4.40 -0.46 -7.63
C ILE A 99 5.21 -0.21 -8.93
N LEU A 100 4.67 -0.54 -10.10
CA LEU A 100 5.34 -0.27 -11.37
C LEU A 100 5.31 1.23 -11.71
N ASP A 101 4.18 1.89 -11.48
CA ASP A 101 4.03 3.33 -11.72
C ASP A 101 4.90 4.12 -10.74
N TRP A 102 4.93 3.73 -9.46
CA TRP A 102 5.86 4.27 -8.47
C TRP A 102 7.32 4.12 -8.93
N TYR A 103 7.70 2.91 -9.38
CA TYR A 103 9.07 2.63 -9.83
C TYR A 103 9.45 3.46 -11.06
N ASN A 104 8.52 3.63 -12.00
CA ASN A 104 8.72 4.45 -13.19
C ASN A 104 8.85 5.93 -12.81
N GLU A 105 7.93 6.48 -12.01
CA GLU A 105 7.92 7.87 -11.58
C GLU A 105 9.20 8.25 -10.82
N ARG A 106 9.68 7.37 -9.91
CA ARG A 106 10.96 7.54 -9.20
C ARG A 106 12.15 7.73 -10.15
N ARG A 107 12.10 7.14 -11.34
CA ARG A 107 13.19 7.21 -12.34
C ARG A 107 13.05 8.38 -13.30
N THR A 108 11.83 8.84 -13.58
CA THR A 108 11.55 9.78 -14.68
C THR A 108 11.22 11.20 -14.21
N CYS A 109 10.66 11.40 -13.01
CA CYS A 109 10.07 12.69 -12.63
C CYS A 109 11.07 13.84 -12.36
N GLY A 110 12.39 13.60 -12.48
CA GLY A 110 13.45 14.59 -12.24
C GLY A 110 13.60 15.06 -10.79
N ARG A 111 12.67 14.70 -9.90
CA ARG A 111 12.62 15.07 -8.47
C ARG A 111 13.04 13.88 -7.60
N GLN A 112 13.41 14.16 -6.35
CA GLN A 112 13.71 13.14 -5.33
C GLN A 112 12.52 12.84 -4.40
N SER A 113 11.35 13.45 -4.67
CA SER A 113 10.13 13.25 -3.89
C SER A 113 8.88 13.31 -4.78
N LEU A 114 7.84 12.60 -4.34
CA LEU A 114 6.51 12.57 -4.95
C LEU A 114 5.57 13.56 -4.26
N THR A 115 5.07 14.54 -5.01
CA THR A 115 4.05 15.48 -4.53
C THR A 115 2.65 14.84 -4.52
N GLU A 116 1.74 15.38 -3.72
CA GLU A 116 0.33 14.94 -3.69
C GLU A 116 -0.32 14.97 -5.08
N LYS A 117 -0.10 16.06 -5.84
CA LYS A 117 -0.61 16.19 -7.21
C LYS A 117 -0.08 15.11 -8.15
N GLN A 118 1.18 14.70 -8.00
CA GLN A 118 1.72 13.59 -8.79
C GLN A 118 1.09 12.26 -8.36
N ALA A 119 0.94 12.03 -7.05
CA ALA A 119 0.28 10.84 -6.52
C ALA A 119 -1.16 10.71 -7.03
N GLN A 120 -1.90 11.81 -7.12
CA GLN A 120 -3.23 11.87 -7.72
C GLN A 120 -3.23 11.52 -9.23
N ASN A 121 -2.17 11.86 -9.96
CA ASN A 121 -2.09 11.59 -11.40
C ASN A 121 -1.75 10.13 -11.73
N ILE A 122 -0.97 9.46 -10.86
CA ILE A 122 -0.45 8.10 -11.11
C ILE A 122 -1.11 7.03 -10.22
N GLY A 123 -2.04 7.43 -9.36
CA GLY A 123 -2.73 6.57 -8.41
C GLY A 123 -4.19 6.96 -8.26
N PHE A 124 -4.85 6.41 -7.25
CA PHE A 124 -6.23 6.76 -6.91
C PHE A 124 -6.36 6.97 -5.41
N GLU A 125 -7.32 7.83 -5.03
CA GLU A 125 -7.60 8.16 -3.63
C GLU A 125 -8.29 6.98 -2.92
N ILE A 126 -7.88 6.72 -1.68
CA ILE A 126 -8.41 5.67 -0.80
C ILE A 126 -8.72 6.21 0.59
#